data_AF-A0A140ST40-F1
#
_entry.id   AF-A0A140ST40-F1
#
_cell.length_a   1.000
_cell.length_b   1.000
_cell.length_c   1.000
_cell.angle_alpha   90.00
_cell.angle_beta   90.00
_cell.angle_gamma   90.00
#
_symmetry.space_group_name_H-M   'P 1'
#
loop_
_entity.id
_entity.type
_entity.pdbx_description
1 polymer ?
#
loop_
_entity_poly.entity_id
_entity_poly.type
_entity_poly.pdbx_seq_one_letter_code
_entity_poly.pdbx_strand_id
1 'polypeptide(L)'
;MLETQYQQKERKFSMIYFADHGLSHQEEGDQIKLLHGKTKYAYRVPLIQLSSDHQSTQYIVANKSGMMFIDGIANWLGVSNPLLNENYHLFNSENYIEDFGLSEKIEDKPDDAINIHGK
;
A
#
# COMPACT_ATOMS: atom_id res chain seq x y z
N MET A 1 1.03 -23.93 -0.92
CA MET A 1 -0.33 -24.09 -1.50
C MET A 1 -0.41 -23.51 -2.90
N LEU A 2 -0.25 -22.20 -3.09
CA LEU A 2 -0.33 -21.56 -4.42
C LEU A 2 0.81 -21.99 -5.36
N GLU A 3 2.05 -21.92 -4.89
CA GLU A 3 3.23 -22.37 -5.65
C GLU A 3 3.09 -23.84 -6.10
N THR A 4 2.64 -24.71 -5.20
CA THR A 4 2.37 -26.12 -5.49
C THR A 4 1.32 -26.30 -6.59
N GLN A 5 0.26 -25.48 -6.62
CA GLN A 5 -0.76 -25.54 -7.69
C GLN A 5 -0.20 -25.07 -9.03
N TYR A 6 0.66 -24.05 -9.05
CA TYR A 6 1.33 -23.60 -10.27
C TYR A 6 2.24 -24.70 -10.83
N GLN A 7 3.14 -25.24 -10.00
CA GLN A 7 4.09 -26.28 -10.42
C GLN A 7 3.41 -27.58 -10.89
N GLN A 8 2.23 -27.92 -10.35
CA GLN A 8 1.54 -29.18 -10.66
C GLN A 8 0.48 -29.07 -11.76
N LYS A 9 -0.13 -27.90 -11.96
CA LYS A 9 -1.30 -27.73 -12.84
C LYS A 9 -1.17 -26.56 -13.82
N GLU A 10 0.00 -25.91 -13.87
CA GLU A 10 0.24 -24.68 -14.62
C GLU A 10 -0.77 -23.55 -14.30
N ARG A 11 -1.41 -23.64 -13.14
CA ARG A 11 -2.43 -22.67 -12.75
C ARG A 11 -1.74 -21.40 -12.29
N LYS A 12 -1.86 -20.35 -13.08
CA LYS A 12 -1.41 -19.00 -12.70
C LYS A 12 -2.15 -18.52 -11.45
N PHE A 13 -1.43 -17.80 -10.60
CA PHE A 13 -1.99 -17.17 -9.41
C PHE A 13 -1.33 -15.81 -9.17
N SER A 14 -2.07 -14.95 -8.46
CA SER A 14 -1.56 -13.70 -7.92
C SER A 14 -2.08 -13.49 -6.50
N MET A 15 -1.34 -12.71 -5.72
CA MET A 15 -1.66 -12.37 -4.34
C MET A 15 -1.34 -10.90 -4.11
N ILE A 16 -2.26 -10.18 -3.48
CA ILE A 16 -2.02 -8.83 -2.98
C ILE A 16 -1.81 -8.91 -1.47
N TYR A 17 -0.73 -8.29 -0.99
CA TYR A 17 -0.50 -8.01 0.42
C TYR A 17 -0.55 -6.51 0.64
N PHE A 18 -1.26 -6.09 1.67
CA PHE A 18 -1.27 -4.72 2.16
C PHE A 18 -1.46 -4.72 3.68
N ALA A 19 -0.98 -3.67 4.35
CA ALA A 19 -1.32 -3.43 5.75
C ALA A 19 -2.52 -2.48 5.83
N ASP A 20 -3.37 -2.69 6.83
CA ASP A 20 -4.53 -1.84 7.12
C ASP A 20 -4.11 -0.46 7.66
N HIS A 21 -3.04 -0.42 8.46
CA HIS A 21 -2.43 0.81 8.94
C HIS A 21 -0.91 0.70 9.09
N GLY A 22 -0.26 1.85 9.10
CA GLY A 22 1.16 1.98 9.44
C GLY A 22 1.36 2.09 10.95
N LEU A 23 2.58 2.45 11.33
CA LEU A 23 2.97 2.64 12.73
C LEU A 23 3.86 3.87 12.84
N SER A 24 3.74 4.60 13.94
CA SER A 24 4.59 5.74 14.26
C SER A 24 5.17 5.60 15.65
N HIS A 25 6.39 6.10 15.84
CA HIS A 25 7.03 6.13 17.16
C HIS A 25 7.01 7.54 17.72
N GLN A 26 6.87 7.64 19.03
CA GLN A 26 6.98 8.89 19.76
C GLN A 26 7.79 8.67 21.04
N GLU A 27 8.83 9.47 21.24
CA GLU A 27 9.57 9.53 22.50
C GLU A 27 8.80 10.34 23.54
N GLU A 28 8.68 9.80 24.75
CA GLU A 28 8.08 10.47 25.90
C GLU A 28 8.93 10.22 27.15
N GLY A 29 9.84 11.15 27.44
CA GLY A 29 10.88 10.95 28.46
C GLY A 29 11.84 9.84 28.03
N ASP A 30 12.04 8.84 28.90
CA ASP A 30 12.90 7.67 28.63
C ASP A 30 12.14 6.48 27.99
N GLN A 31 10.94 6.71 27.44
CA GLN A 31 10.09 5.67 26.85
C GLN A 31 9.81 5.92 25.37
N ILE A 32 9.77 4.84 24.59
CA ILE A 32 9.28 4.83 23.20
C ILE A 32 7.86 4.30 23.19
N LYS A 33 6.91 5.09 22.69
CA LYS A 33 5.53 4.68 22.47
C LYS A 33 5.29 4.38 20.99
N LEU A 34 4.58 3.28 20.73
CA LEU A 34 4.09 2.90 19.42
C LEU A 34 2.66 3.41 19.25
N LEU A 35 2.43 4.24 18.25
CA LEU A 35 1.16 4.93 18.02
C LEU A 35 0.64 4.65 16.61
N HIS A 36 -0.68 4.57 16.50
CA HIS A 36 -1.40 4.62 15.24
C HIS A 36 -2.06 6.00 15.04
N GLY A 37 -2.09 6.50 13.80
CA GLY A 37 -3.05 7.52 13.38
C GLY A 37 -2.71 9.00 13.59
N LYS A 38 -1.44 9.42 13.66
CA LYS A 38 -1.09 10.85 13.78
C LYS A 38 -0.11 11.38 12.74
N THR A 39 0.86 10.57 12.32
CA THR A 39 1.91 11.01 11.39
C THR A 39 1.77 10.33 10.03
N LYS A 40 2.48 10.83 9.01
CA LYS A 40 2.51 10.23 7.66
C LYS A 40 2.92 8.75 7.66
N TYR A 41 3.71 8.31 8.64
CA TYR A 41 4.14 6.92 8.77
C TYR A 41 3.00 5.97 9.14
N ALA A 42 1.98 6.47 9.84
CA ALA A 42 0.78 5.69 10.13
C ALA A 42 -0.14 5.46 8.91
N TYR A 43 0.04 6.24 7.83
CA TYR A 43 -0.78 6.16 6.62
C TYR A 43 -0.02 5.57 5.41
N ARG A 44 1.31 5.52 5.46
CA ARG A 44 2.14 4.90 4.42
C ARG A 44 2.33 3.41 4.71
N VAL A 45 1.49 2.60 4.08
CA VAL A 45 1.48 1.14 4.23
C VAL A 45 2.12 0.44 3.03
N PRO A 46 2.67 -0.78 3.20
CA PRO A 46 3.11 -1.59 2.07
C PRO A 46 1.92 -1.99 1.19
N LEU A 47 2.13 -2.00 -0.12
CA LEU A 47 1.23 -2.57 -1.12
C LEU A 47 2.06 -3.39 -2.10
N ILE A 48 1.86 -4.71 -2.10
CA ILE A 48 2.70 -5.67 -2.82
C ILE A 48 1.81 -6.60 -3.63
N GLN A 49 2.12 -6.77 -4.90
CA GLN A 49 1.58 -7.85 -5.73
C GLN A 49 2.65 -8.92 -5.96
N LEU A 50 2.30 -10.17 -5.70
CA LEU A 50 3.04 -11.35 -6.12
C LEU A 50 2.26 -12.05 -7.21
N SER A 51 2.91 -12.45 -8.30
CA SER A 51 2.28 -13.19 -9.40
C SER A 51 3.20 -14.31 -9.88
N SER A 52 2.63 -15.48 -10.17
CA SER A 52 3.37 -16.64 -10.67
C SER A 52 3.97 -16.43 -12.06
N ASP A 53 3.49 -15.43 -12.80
CA ASP A 53 3.92 -15.12 -14.16
C ASP A 53 4.71 -13.80 -14.29
N HIS A 54 4.98 -13.11 -13.18
CA HIS A 54 5.95 -12.00 -13.17
C HIS A 54 7.37 -12.54 -13.21
N GLN A 55 8.18 -12.07 -14.16
CA GLN A 55 9.56 -12.55 -14.36
C GLN A 55 10.60 -11.78 -13.53
N SER A 56 10.25 -10.59 -13.05
CA SER A 56 11.15 -9.74 -12.27
C SER A 56 10.38 -8.85 -11.30
N THR A 57 11.08 -8.39 -10.25
CA THR A 57 10.55 -7.40 -9.31
C THR A 57 10.50 -6.03 -9.95
N GLN A 58 9.35 -5.36 -9.84
CA GLN A 58 9.16 -3.97 -10.24
C GLN A 58 8.89 -3.11 -9.02
N TYR A 59 9.58 -1.96 -8.93
CA TYR A 59 9.34 -0.95 -7.90
C TYR A 59 8.58 0.22 -8.52
N ILE A 60 7.36 0.45 -8.03
CA ILE A 60 6.47 1.50 -8.53
C ILE A 60 6.52 2.65 -7.52
N VAL A 61 6.93 3.82 -7.99
CA VAL A 61 6.90 5.06 -7.21
C VAL A 61 5.73 5.89 -7.71
N ALA A 62 4.58 5.74 -7.05
CA ALA A 62 3.37 6.49 -7.35
C ALA A 62 2.53 6.69 -6.09
N ASN A 63 1.84 7.83 -6.01
CA ASN A 63 0.87 8.11 -4.95
C ASN A 63 -0.40 7.30 -5.20
N LYS A 64 -0.77 6.47 -4.23
CA LYS A 64 -2.02 5.70 -4.20
C LYS A 64 -2.76 6.02 -2.91
N SER A 65 -4.07 5.88 -2.91
CA SER A 65 -4.91 6.15 -1.74
C SER A 65 -5.70 4.90 -1.36
N GLY A 66 -5.70 4.57 -0.07
CA GLY A 66 -6.54 3.50 0.47
C GLY A 66 -8.05 3.75 0.27
N MET A 67 -8.46 5.01 0.05
CA MET A 67 -9.85 5.34 -0.27
C MET A 67 -10.29 4.80 -1.64
N MET A 68 -9.34 4.59 -2.55
CA MET A 68 -9.57 4.03 -3.89
C MET A 68 -9.32 2.50 -3.94
N PHE A 69 -9.19 1.86 -2.78
CA PHE A 69 -8.80 0.45 -2.72
C PHE A 69 -9.84 -0.49 -3.36
N ILE A 70 -11.13 -0.19 -3.20
CA ILE A 70 -12.21 -0.98 -3.81
C ILE A 70 -12.19 -0.87 -5.33
N ASP A 71 -12.04 0.33 -5.88
CA ASP A 71 -11.87 0.54 -7.33
C ASP A 71 -10.65 -0.22 -7.85
N GLY A 72 -9.55 -0.14 -7.09
CA GLY A 72 -8.29 -0.78 -7.44
C GLY A 72 -8.33 -2.30 -7.46
N ILE A 73 -8.96 -2.93 -6.46
CA ILE A 73 -9.17 -4.37 -6.44
C ILE A 73 -10.16 -4.79 -7.53
N ALA A 74 -11.24 -4.04 -7.73
CA ALA A 74 -12.20 -4.36 -8.77
C ALA A 74 -11.57 -4.33 -10.16
N ASN A 75 -10.77 -3.31 -10.46
CA ASN A 75 -9.98 -3.22 -11.67
C ASN A 75 -9.04 -4.44 -11.82
N TRP A 76 -8.30 -4.80 -10.76
CA TRP A 76 -7.41 -5.96 -10.76
C TRP A 76 -8.14 -7.29 -11.03
N LEU A 77 -9.37 -7.43 -10.52
CA LEU A 77 -10.22 -8.61 -10.74
C LEU A 77 -10.96 -8.59 -12.09
N GLY A 78 -10.87 -7.50 -12.87
CA GLY A 78 -11.63 -7.31 -14.11
C GLY A 78 -13.13 -7.07 -13.90
N VAL A 79 -13.53 -6.58 -12.72
CA VAL A 79 -14.91 -6.23 -12.40
C VAL A 79 -15.22 -4.82 -12.92
N SER A 80 -16.26 -4.70 -13.75
CA SER A 80 -16.78 -3.41 -14.23
C SER A 80 -18.14 -3.12 -13.59
N ASN A 81 -18.32 -1.89 -13.11
CA ASN A 81 -19.57 -1.39 -12.54
C ASN A 81 -19.64 0.14 -12.69
N PRO A 82 -20.79 0.74 -13.04
CA PRO A 82 -20.93 2.20 -13.17
C PRO A 82 -20.62 3.03 -11.91
N LEU A 83 -20.62 2.40 -10.73
CA LEU A 83 -20.27 3.05 -9.46
C LEU A 83 -18.76 3.01 -9.15
N LEU A 84 -17.97 2.33 -9.97
CA LEU A 84 -16.53 2.18 -9.80
C LEU A 84 -15.77 2.99 -10.84
N ASN A 85 -14.60 3.50 -10.44
CA ASN A 85 -13.64 4.08 -11.36
C ASN A 85 -12.79 2.97 -12.01
N GLU A 86 -13.21 2.53 -13.19
CA GLU A 86 -12.51 1.48 -13.94
C GLU A 86 -11.09 1.86 -14.38
N ASN A 87 -10.74 3.15 -14.39
CA ASN A 87 -9.41 3.63 -14.77
C ASN A 87 -8.43 3.70 -13.58
N TYR A 88 -8.86 3.34 -12.37
CA TYR A 88 -7.97 3.33 -11.21
C TYR A 88 -7.21 1.99 -11.10
N HIS A 89 -5.90 2.05 -11.25
CA HIS A 89 -5.02 0.88 -11.14
C HIS A 89 -4.12 0.99 -9.90
N LEU A 90 -4.09 -0.07 -9.08
CA LEU A 90 -3.21 -0.16 -7.90
C LEU A 90 -1.73 -0.26 -8.27
N PHE A 91 -1.41 -0.94 -9.37
CA PHE A 91 -0.04 -1.33 -9.73
C PHE A 91 0.44 -0.70 -11.04
N ASN A 92 0.06 0.55 -11.30
CA ASN A 92 0.65 1.37 -12.38
C ASN A 92 1.43 2.58 -11.80
N SER A 93 2.22 3.24 -12.64
CA SER A 93 3.03 4.39 -12.26
C SER A 93 2.28 5.74 -12.22
N GLU A 94 0.95 5.72 -12.29
CA GLU A 94 0.14 6.95 -12.29
C GLU A 94 -0.14 7.40 -10.86
N ASN A 95 0.12 8.68 -10.59
CA ASN A 95 -0.23 9.30 -9.31
C ASN A 95 -1.72 9.56 -9.23
N TYR A 96 -2.33 9.16 -8.12
CA TYR A 96 -3.63 9.67 -7.72
C TYR A 96 -3.46 11.03 -7.03
N ILE A 97 -4.23 12.02 -7.47
CA ILE A 97 -4.03 13.43 -7.07
C ILE A 97 -4.97 13.88 -5.95
N GLU A 98 -6.06 13.16 -5.70
CA GLU A 98 -7.01 13.52 -4.65
C GLU A 98 -6.54 12.96 -3.30
N ASP A 99 -6.46 13.87 -2.32
CA ASP A 99 -5.90 13.62 -0.99
C ASP A 99 -6.99 13.37 0.08
N PHE A 100 -8.27 13.54 -0.26
CA PHE A 100 -9.40 13.34 0.67
C PHE A 100 -9.28 14.14 2.00
N GLY A 101 -8.56 15.27 1.97
CA GLY A 101 -8.27 16.10 3.14
C GLY A 101 -7.34 15.43 4.16
N LEU A 102 -6.56 14.44 3.73
CA LEU A 102 -5.62 13.71 4.58
C LEU A 102 -4.45 14.60 5.01
N SER A 103 -3.92 15.43 4.11
CA SER A 103 -2.85 16.40 4.38
C SER A 103 -3.19 17.40 5.49
N GLU A 104 -4.46 17.77 5.66
CA GLU A 104 -4.92 18.63 6.75
C GLU A 104 -4.97 17.91 8.12
N LYS A 105 -5.07 16.58 8.10
CA LYS A 105 -5.23 15.74 9.30
C LYS A 105 -3.92 15.11 9.77
N ILE A 106 -2.93 14.99 8.90
CA ILE A 106 -1.64 14.39 9.20
C ILE A 106 -0.74 15.44 9.87
N GLU A 107 -0.14 15.07 11.00
CA GLU A 107 0.98 15.80 11.56
C GLU A 107 2.23 15.55 10.70
N ASP A 108 2.82 16.61 10.13
CA ASP A 108 4.14 16.52 9.48
C ASP A 108 5.26 16.55 10.52
N LYS A 109 5.26 15.50 11.35
CA LYS A 109 6.34 15.21 12.29
C LYS A 109 7.20 14.06 11.76
N PRO A 110 8.53 14.16 11.87
CA PRO A 110 9.41 13.03 11.62
C PRO A 110 9.10 11.90 12.63
N ASP A 111 9.40 10.67 12.23
CA ASP A 111 9.42 9.53 13.15
C ASP A 111 10.88 9.35 13.61
N ASP A 112 11.15 9.74 14.86
CA ASP A 112 12.50 9.78 15.42
C ASP A 112 13.13 8.38 15.52
N ALA A 113 12.33 7.31 15.55
CA ALA A 113 12.82 5.93 15.63
C ALA A 113 13.18 5.32 14.27
N ILE A 114 12.74 5.93 13.16
CA ILE A 114 13.05 5.46 11.80
C ILE A 114 13.95 6.48 11.10
N ASN A 115 15.25 6.46 11.39
CA ASN A 115 16.23 7.18 10.61
C ASN A 115 16.61 6.40 9.33
N ILE A 116 15.86 6.61 8.24
CA ILE A 116 16.22 6.08 6.90
C ILE A 116 17.29 6.92 6.19
N HIS A 117 17.78 8.01 6.79
CA HIS A 117 18.79 8.88 6.22
C HIS A 117 20.23 8.45 6.53
N GLY A 118 20.42 7.29 7.15
CA GLY A 118 21.72 6.67 7.32
C GLY A 118 22.57 7.32 8.42
N LYS A 119 22.91 6.50 9.42
CA LYS A 119 24.31 6.40 9.83
C LYS A 119 24.91 5.20 9.15
#